data_AF-A0A961TDF9-F1
#
_entry.id   AF-A0A961TDF9-F1
#
_cell.length_a   1.000
_cell.length_b   1.000
_cell.length_c   1.000
_cell.angle_alpha   90.00
_cell.angle_beta   90.00
_cell.angle_gamma   90.00
#
_symmetry.space_group_name_H-M   'P 1'
#
loop_
_entity.id
_entity.type
_entity.pdbx_description
1 polymer ?
#
loop_
_entity_poly.entity_id
_entity_poly.type
_entity_poly.pdbx_seq_one_letter_code
_entity_poly.pdbx_strand_id
1 'polypeptide(L)'
;MSKSRPAAFAQADLFLDLPRPFIEWFGAKGWQPRAHQLELLGRVQGGESMLLIAPTGAGKTLAGFLPSLTDLATRPKRKPGEAFRGVHTLYISPLKALAV
;
A
#
# COMPACT_ATOMS: atom_id res chain seq x y z
N MET A 1 11.47 -27.55 8.50
CA MET A 1 10.23 -27.86 7.76
C MET A 1 9.24 -26.73 8.01
N SER A 2 9.24 -25.71 7.14
CA SER A 2 8.31 -24.58 7.24
C SER A 2 6.96 -25.03 6.72
N LYS A 3 5.97 -25.20 7.60
CA LYS A 3 4.59 -25.45 7.19
C LYS A 3 4.09 -24.17 6.52
N SER A 4 3.87 -24.22 5.20
CA SER A 4 3.27 -23.11 4.46
C SER A 4 1.94 -22.74 5.11
N ARG A 5 1.88 -21.51 5.62
CA ARG A 5 0.69 -20.96 6.26
C ARG A 5 -0.41 -20.82 5.19
N PRO A 6 -1.64 -21.28 5.45
CA PRO A 6 -2.74 -21.16 4.48
C PRO A 6 -2.98 -19.69 4.08
N ALA A 7 -3.10 -19.44 2.77
CA ALA A 7 -3.17 -18.09 2.18
C ALA A 7 -4.28 -17.20 2.78
N ALA A 8 -5.42 -17.77 3.15
CA ALA A 8 -6.53 -17.04 3.79
C ALA A 8 -6.15 -16.45 5.16
N PHE A 9 -5.33 -17.17 5.95
CA PHE A 9 -4.84 -16.68 7.23
C PHE A 9 -3.69 -15.69 7.08
N ALA A 10 -2.97 -15.69 5.96
CA ALA A 10 -1.98 -14.65 5.65
C ALA A 10 -2.67 -13.35 5.23
N GLN A 11 -3.79 -13.45 4.51
CA GLN A 11 -4.56 -12.29 4.04
C GLN A 11 -5.17 -11.48 5.19
N ALA A 12 -5.71 -12.16 6.20
CA ALA A 12 -6.31 -11.51 7.37
C ALA A 12 -5.26 -10.76 8.21
N ASP A 13 -4.07 -11.34 8.38
CA ASP A 13 -2.95 -10.68 9.07
C ASP A 13 -2.47 -9.44 8.30
N LEU A 14 -2.26 -9.55 6.99
CA LEU A 14 -1.85 -8.42 6.18
C LEU A 14 -2.90 -7.30 6.13
N PHE A 15 -4.18 -7.64 6.32
CA PHE A 15 -5.24 -6.64 6.46
C PHE A 15 -5.17 -5.90 7.80
N LEU A 16 -4.76 -6.59 8.88
CA LEU A 16 -4.53 -5.96 10.19
C LEU A 16 -3.29 -5.06 10.20
N ASP A 17 -2.33 -5.31 9.31
CA ASP A 17 -1.14 -4.47 9.14
C ASP A 17 -1.43 -3.12 8.44
N LEU A 18 -2.66 -2.91 7.94
CA LEU A 18 -3.05 -1.63 7.37
C LEU A 18 -3.28 -0.58 8.47
N PRO A 19 -2.75 0.65 8.31
CA PRO A 19 -3.07 1.74 9.22
C PRO A 19 -4.59 1.99 9.26
N ARG A 20 -5.10 2.30 10.45
CA ARG A 20 -6.53 2.45 10.74
C ARG A 20 -7.31 3.30 9.72
N PRO A 21 -6.80 4.44 9.23
CA PRO A 21 -7.50 5.25 8.23
C PRO A 21 -7.82 4.49 6.93
N PHE A 22 -6.97 3.55 6.51
CA PHE A 22 -7.22 2.75 5.31
C PHE A 22 -8.28 1.68 5.54
N ILE A 23 -8.25 1.01 6.71
CA ILE A 23 -9.29 0.04 7.09
C ILE A 23 -10.68 0.71 7.09
N GLU A 24 -10.77 1.89 7.69
CA GLU A 24 -12.02 2.67 7.75
C GLU A 24 -12.45 3.14 6.36
N TRP A 25 -11.52 3.61 5.53
CA TRP A 25 -11.81 4.04 4.16
C TRP A 25 -12.31 2.89 3.28
N PHE A 26 -11.70 1.70 3.35
CA PHE A 26 -12.20 0.51 2.65
C PHE A 26 -13.61 0.15 3.14
N GLY A 27 -13.82 0.10 4.46
CA GLY A 27 -15.11 -0.19 5.07
C GLY A 27 -16.21 0.80 4.66
N ALA A 28 -15.91 2.10 4.67
CA ALA A 28 -16.85 3.16 4.28
C ALA A 28 -17.29 3.07 2.80
N LYS A 29 -16.48 2.43 1.95
CA LYS A 29 -16.81 2.18 0.54
C LYS A 29 -17.47 0.83 0.31
N GLY A 30 -17.64 0.00 1.35
CA GLY A 30 -18.05 -1.40 1.22
C GLY A 30 -17.03 -2.24 0.45
N TRP A 31 -15.76 -1.82 0.46
CA TRP A 31 -14.68 -2.47 -0.26
C TRP A 31 -13.82 -3.32 0.69
N GLN A 32 -13.14 -4.30 0.11
CA GLN A 32 -12.05 -5.01 0.77
C GLN A 32 -10.80 -4.91 -0.12
N PRO A 33 -9.60 -4.74 0.45
CA PRO A 33 -8.39 -4.79 -0.32
C PRO A 33 -8.23 -6.17 -0.95
N ARG A 34 -7.75 -6.19 -2.18
CA ARG A 34 -7.52 -7.42 -2.92
C ARG A 34 -6.26 -8.11 -2.42
N ALA A 35 -6.22 -9.43 -2.58
CA ALA A 35 -5.12 -10.25 -2.11
C ALA A 35 -3.74 -9.74 -2.55
N HIS A 36 -3.61 -9.42 -3.84
CA HIS A 36 -2.37 -8.92 -4.43
C HIS A 36 -1.98 -7.51 -3.93
N GLN A 37 -2.93 -6.70 -3.45
CA GLN A 37 -2.62 -5.38 -2.89
C GLN A 37 -1.92 -5.52 -1.53
N LEU A 38 -2.40 -6.46 -0.72
CA LEU A 38 -1.83 -6.79 0.58
C LEU A 38 -0.49 -7.52 0.46
N GLU A 39 -0.37 -8.44 -0.50
CA GLU A 39 0.91 -9.11 -0.77
C GLU A 39 1.98 -8.11 -1.23
N LEU A 40 1.63 -7.22 -2.16
CA LEU A 40 2.54 -6.18 -2.64
C LEU A 40 2.98 -5.25 -1.49
N LEU A 41 2.05 -4.88 -0.61
CA LEU A 41 2.35 -4.10 0.59
C LEU A 41 3.39 -4.78 1.48
N GLY A 42 3.17 -6.06 1.84
CA GLY A 42 4.09 -6.80 2.70
C GLY A 42 5.50 -6.92 2.11
N ARG A 43 5.60 -7.20 0.80
CA ARG A 43 6.90 -7.30 0.10
C ARG A 43 7.64 -5.95 0.04
N VAL A 44 6.92 -4.86 -0.29
CA VAL A 44 7.52 -3.52 -0.32
C VAL A 44 7.94 -3.05 1.08
N GLN A 45 7.17 -3.37 2.12
CA GLN A 45 7.57 -3.12 3.50
C GLN A 45 8.81 -3.94 3.91
N GLY A 46 9.01 -5.11 3.32
CA GLY A 46 10.25 -5.91 3.42
C GLY A 46 11.45 -5.32 2.66
N GLY A 47 11.28 -4.20 1.95
CA GLY A 47 12.32 -3.55 1.16
C GLY A 47 12.49 -4.09 -0.26
N GLU A 48 11.56 -4.92 -0.73
CA GLU A 48 11.62 -5.50 -2.08
C GLU A 48 11.16 -4.50 -3.16
N SER A 49 11.84 -4.51 -4.31
CA SER A 49 11.36 -3.87 -5.54
C SER A 49 10.39 -4.79 -6.28
N MET A 50 9.24 -4.28 -6.71
CA MET A 50 8.14 -5.10 -7.22
C MET A 50 7.64 -4.65 -8.59
N LEU A 51 7.38 -5.62 -9.49
CA LEU A 51 6.68 -5.41 -10.75
C LEU A 51 5.28 -6.04 -10.68
N LEU A 52 4.24 -5.21 -10.63
CA LEU A 52 2.86 -5.69 -10.61
C LEU A 52 2.30 -5.82 -12.03
N ILE A 53 1.98 -7.06 -12.42
CA ILE A 53 1.24 -7.36 -13.65
C ILE A 53 -0.16 -7.82 -13.27
N ALA A 54 -1.18 -7.09 -13.72
CA ALA A 54 -2.58 -7.49 -13.53
C ALA A 54 -3.45 -6.95 -14.68
N PRO A 55 -4.68 -7.46 -14.88
CA PRO A 55 -5.63 -6.94 -15.88
C PRO A 55 -6.06 -5.49 -15.62
N THR A 56 -6.68 -4.85 -16.61
CA THR A 56 -7.40 -3.57 -16.41
C THR A 56 -8.54 -3.75 -15.41
N GLY A 57 -8.86 -2.71 -14.64
CA GLY A 57 -9.88 -2.81 -13.57
C GLY A 57 -9.49 -3.68 -12.37
N ALA A 58 -8.28 -4.26 -12.36
CA ALA A 58 -7.84 -5.13 -11.27
C ALA A 58 -7.45 -4.38 -9.98
N GLY A 59 -7.48 -3.05 -9.97
CA GLY A 59 -7.06 -2.24 -8.82
C GLY A 59 -5.54 -2.01 -8.73
N LYS A 60 -4.81 -2.11 -9.86
CA LYS A 60 -3.35 -1.89 -9.94
C LYS A 60 -2.90 -0.53 -9.40
N THR A 61 -3.67 0.52 -9.67
CA THR A 61 -3.33 1.87 -9.20
C THR A 61 -3.29 1.91 -7.69
N LEU A 62 -4.36 1.45 -7.02
CA LEU A 62 -4.38 1.38 -5.56
C LEU A 62 -3.28 0.45 -5.04
N ALA A 63 -3.03 -0.69 -5.69
CA ALA A 63 -1.94 -1.58 -5.33
C ALA A 63 -0.58 -0.86 -5.32
N GLY A 64 -0.27 -0.10 -6.38
CA GLY A 64 0.99 0.63 -6.51
C GLY A 64 1.15 1.78 -5.52
N PHE A 65 0.07 2.46 -5.14
CA PHE A 65 0.11 3.59 -4.20
C PHE A 65 0.00 3.19 -2.74
N LEU A 66 -0.65 2.06 -2.43
CA LEU A 66 -0.93 1.66 -1.05
C LEU A 66 0.33 1.61 -0.17
N PRO A 67 1.48 1.03 -0.57
CA PRO A 67 2.69 1.03 0.25
C PRO A 67 3.15 2.43 0.64
N SER A 68 3.23 3.34 -0.34
CA SER A 68 3.60 4.74 -0.12
C SER A 68 2.64 5.45 0.84
N LEU A 69 1.33 5.29 0.62
CA LEU A 69 0.31 5.91 1.46
C LEU A 69 0.35 5.36 2.90
N THR A 70 0.57 4.06 3.07
CA THR A 70 0.71 3.46 4.40
C THR A 70 1.95 3.95 5.13
N ASP A 71 3.09 4.09 4.44
CA ASP A 71 4.31 4.67 5.03
C ASP A 71 4.09 6.14 5.43
N LEU A 72 3.36 6.93 4.64
CA LEU A 72 3.01 8.30 5.02
C LEU A 72 2.14 8.36 6.27
N ALA A 73 1.18 7.44 6.40
CA ALA A 73 0.23 7.44 7.51
C ALA A 73 0.88 7.01 8.84
N THR A 74 1.95 6.23 8.82
CA THR A 74 2.68 5.78 10.02
C THR A 74 3.77 6.75 10.44
N ARG A 75 4.13 7.73 9.61
CA ARG A 75 5.16 8.73 9.94
C ARG A 75 4.77 9.57 11.15
N PRO A 76 5.69 9.81 12.10
CA PRO A 76 5.43 10.69 13.22
C PRO A 76 5.24 12.12 12.71
N LYS A 77 4.29 12.83 13.33
CA LYS A 77 4.06 14.26 13.09
C LYS A 77 5.36 15.03 13.34
N ARG A 78 5.63 16.02 12.48
CA ARG A 78 6.79 16.90 12.61
C ARG A 78 6.70 17.68 13.92
N LYS A 79 7.79 17.71 14.69
CA LYS A 79 7.87 18.53 15.90
C LYS A 79 8.15 20.01 15.55
N PRO A 80 7.74 20.97 16.39
CA PRO A 80 8.15 22.36 16.22
C PRO A 80 9.69 22.47 16.14
N GLY A 81 10.20 23.19 15.13
CA GLY A 81 11.64 23.37 14.91
C GLY A 81 12.32 22.28 14.07
N GLU A 82 11.68 21.15 13.73
CA GLU A 82 12.26 20.16 12.82
C GLU A 82 12.31 20.68 11.37
N ALA A 83 13.39 20.37 10.66
CA ALA A 83 13.51 20.66 9.23
C ALA A 83 12.39 20.02 8.41
N PHE A 84 12.11 20.60 7.25
CA PHE A 84 11.15 20.04 6.30
C PHE A 84 11.63 18.68 5.77
N ARG A 85 10.73 17.71 5.66
CA ARG A 85 11.02 16.41 5.03
C ARG A 85 10.75 16.55 3.53
N GLY A 86 11.75 16.27 2.70
CA GLY A 86 11.66 16.38 1.24
C GLY A 86 10.63 15.44 0.59
N VAL A 87 10.71 15.29 -0.74
CA VAL A 87 9.81 14.42 -1.51
C VAL A 87 9.86 13.00 -0.96
N HIS A 88 8.69 12.45 -0.63
CA HIS A 88 8.55 11.10 -0.12
C HIS A 88 8.44 10.05 -1.22
N THR A 89 7.57 10.30 -2.19
CA THR A 89 7.24 9.36 -3.26
C THR A 89 7.17 10.11 -4.58
N LEU A 90 7.77 9.53 -5.62
CA LEU A 90 7.71 10.02 -6.99
C LEU A 90 6.89 9.04 -7.84
N TYR A 91 5.76 9.51 -8.37
CA TYR A 91 4.98 8.78 -9.36
C TYR A 91 5.37 9.26 -10.76
N ILE A 92 5.69 8.30 -11.64
CA ILE A 92 6.06 8.57 -13.03
C ILE A 92 5.02 7.91 -13.93
N SER A 93 4.39 8.71 -14.78
CA SER A 93 3.45 8.24 -15.80
C SER A 93 4.01 8.54 -17.20
N PRO A 94 3.88 7.61 -18.16
CA PRO A 94 4.24 7.89 -19.55
C PRO A 94 3.26 8.87 -20.24
N LEU A 95 2.07 9.10 -19.65
CA LEU A 95 1.05 9.99 -20.19
C LEU A 95 0.75 11.14 -19.23
N LYS A 96 0.76 12.37 -19.76
CA LYS A 96 0.37 13.58 -19.02
C LYS A 96 -1.05 13.48 -18.44
N ALA A 97 -2.00 12.94 -19.21
CA ALA A 97 -3.41 12.83 -18.82
C ALA A 97 -3.67 12.00 -17.54
N LEU A 98 -2.69 11.20 -17.09
CA LEU A 98 -2.80 10.38 -15.89
C LEU A 98 -2.17 11.04 -14.65
N ALA A 99 -1.57 12.24 -14.81
CA ALA A 99 -0.81 12.94 -13.78
C ALA A 99 -1.23 14.41 -13.60
N VAL A 100 -2.40 14.80 -14.13
CA VAL A 100 -2.94 16.18 -14.11
C VAL A 100 -4.27 16.27 -13.38
#